data_AF-A0A7V9RPH9-F1
#
_entry.id   AF-A0A7V9RPH9-F1
#
_cell.length_a   1.000
_cell.length_b   1.000
_cell.length_c   1.000
_cell.angle_alpha   90.00
_cell.angle_beta   90.00
_cell.angle_gamma   90.00
#
_symmetry.space_group_name_H-M   'P 1'
#
loop_
_entity.id
_entity.type
_entity.pdbx_description
1 polymer ?
#
loop_
_entity_poly.entity_id
_entity_poly.type
_entity_poly.pdbx_seq_one_letter_code
_entity_poly.pdbx_strand_id
1 'polypeptide(L)' 'RAGQPADIAHAVLYLAGEESAFMTGQTIVVDGGRLIS' A
#
# COMPACT_ATOMS: atom_id res chain seq x y z
N ARG A 1 0.58 -13.93 7.18
CA ARG A 1 -0.73 -14.49 6.73
C ARG A 1 -0.86 -14.37 5.21
N ALA A 2 -1.82 -15.04 4.58
CA ALA A 2 -2.17 -14.72 3.19
C ALA A 2 -2.76 -13.30 3.13
N GLY A 3 -2.38 -12.55 2.08
CA GLY A 3 -2.97 -11.25 1.80
C GLY A 3 -4.44 -11.42 1.41
N GLN A 4 -5.24 -10.42 1.72
CA GLN A 4 -6.64 -10.32 1.32
C GLN A 4 -6.80 -9.13 0.36
N PRO A 5 -7.79 -9.13 -0.55
CA PRO A 5 -8.02 -8.00 -1.46
C PRO A 5 -8.13 -6.64 -0.73
N ALA A 6 -8.72 -6.64 0.46
CA ALA A 6 -8.85 -5.45 1.30
C ALA A 6 -7.49 -4.82 1.69
N ASP A 7 -6.42 -5.61 1.80
CA ASP A 7 -5.09 -5.10 2.15
C ASP A 7 -4.54 -4.17 1.05
N ILE A 8 -4.77 -4.52 -0.21
CA ILE A 8 -4.40 -3.69 -1.36
C ILE A 8 -5.37 -2.52 -1.50
N ALA A 9 -6.68 -2.76 -1.33
CA ALA A 9 -7.70 -1.71 -1.46
C ALA A 9 -7.47 -0.56 -0.49
N HIS A 10 -7.10 -0.82 0.77
CA HIS A 10 -6.77 0.23 1.72
C HIS A 10 -5.51 1.01 1.35
N ALA A 11 -4.48 0.34 0.82
CA ALA A 11 -3.27 1.03 0.35
C ALA A 11 -3.55 1.93 -0.85
N VAL A 12 -4.41 1.48 -1.77
CA VAL A 12 -4.88 2.28 -2.90
C VAL A 12 -5.74 3.46 -2.42
N LEU A 13 -6.65 3.22 -1.48
CA LEU A 13 -7.47 4.28 -0.89
C LEU A 13 -6.60 5.37 -0.24
N TYR A 14 -5.58 4.96 0.51
CA TYR A 14 -4.60 5.89 1.08
C TYR A 14 -3.91 6.74 0.01
N LEU A 15 -3.40 6.10 -1.05
CA LEU A 15 -2.73 6.78 -2.16
C LEU A 15 -3.66 7.70 -2.98
N ALA A 16 -4.96 7.46 -2.92
CA ALA A 16 -5.97 8.30 -3.56
C ALA A 16 -6.48 9.43 -2.65
N GLY A 17 -6.10 9.42 -1.37
CA GLY A 17 -6.53 10.40 -0.38
C GLY A 17 -5.66 11.65 -0.31
N GLU A 18 -6.13 12.66 0.42
CA GLU A 18 -5.40 13.91 0.62
C GLU A 18 -4.12 13.71 1.44
N GLU A 19 -4.09 12.67 2.28
CA GLU A 19 -2.94 12.33 3.12
C GLU A 19 -1.68 11.97 2.34
N SER A 20 -1.82 11.59 1.07
CA SER A 20 -0.70 11.31 0.16
C SER A 20 -0.48 12.40 -0.90
N ALA A 21 -1.04 13.61 -0.74
CA ALA A 21 -1.01 14.66 -1.77
C ALA A 21 0.40 15.08 -2.23
N PHE A 22 1.43 14.85 -1.41
CA PHE A 22 2.83 15.15 -1.75
C PHE A 22 3.64 13.91 -2.17
N MET A 23 3.02 12.73 -2.26
CA MET A 23 3.68 11.49 -2.64
C MET A 23 3.55 11.26 -4.16
N THR A 24 4.68 11.14 -4.84
CA THR A 24 4.74 10.77 -6.26
C THR A 24 6.02 10.00 -6.59
N GLY A 25 5.98 9.20 -7.64
CA GLY A 25 7.11 8.39 -8.11
C GLY A 25 7.54 7.26 -7.15
N GLN A 26 6.74 6.98 -6.11
CA GLN A 26 7.06 5.97 -5.11
C GLN A 26 6.41 4.62 -5.45
N THR A 27 7.09 3.54 -5.06
CA THR A 27 6.52 2.18 -5.07
C THR A 27 6.24 1.76 -3.63
N ILE A 28 4.99 1.40 -3.34
CA ILE A 28 4.60 0.87 -2.02
C ILE A 28 4.42 -0.64 -2.12
N VAL A 29 5.14 -1.38 -1.27
CA VAL A 29 5.07 -2.84 -1.19
C VAL A 29 4.10 -3.25 -0.09
N VAL A 30 3.08 -4.03 -0.45
CA VAL A 30 2.05 -4.53 0.47
C VAL A 30 2.01 -6.05 0.39
N ASP A 31 2.97 -6.72 1.03
CA ASP A 31 3.16 -8.17 0.92
C ASP A 31 3.11 -8.92 2.27
N GLY A 32 2.87 -8.19 3.36
CA GLY A 32 2.89 -8.72 4.72
C GLY A 32 4.31 -8.89 5.30
N GLY A 33 5.29 -8.15 4.79
CA GLY A 33 6.68 -8.16 5.26
C GLY A 33 7.57 -9.20 4.56
N ARG A 34 7.13 -9.75 3.42
CA ARG A 34 7.85 -10.84 2.75
C ARG A 34 9.11 -10.39 2.02
N LEU A 35 9.14 -9.16 1.52
CA LEU A 35 10.29 -8.62 0.80
C LEU A 35 11.53 -8.48 1.68
N ILE A 36 11.35 -8.34 2.99
CA ILE A 36 12.43 -8.09 3.96
C ILE A 36 12.68 -9.27 4.91
N SER A 37 11.89 -10.35 4.79
CA SER A 37 11.92 -11.52 5.67
C SER A 37 12.76 -12.67 5.11
#